data_AF-A0AAU5XJ61-F1
#
_entry.id   AF-A0AAU5XJ61-F1
#
_cell.length_a   1.000
_cell.length_b   1.000
_cell.length_c   1.000
_cell.angle_alpha   90.00
_cell.angle_beta   90.00
_cell.angle_gamma   90.00
#
_symmetry.space_group_name_H-M   'P 1'
#
loop_
_entity.id
_entity.type
_entity.pdbx_description
1 polymer ?
#
loop_
_entity_poly.entity_id
_entity_poly.type
_entity_poly.pdbx_seq_one_letter_code
_entity_poly.pdbx_strand_id
1 'polypeptide(L)'
;MDDRTASGYDFTELAAMLRTYAHGIYPLEAATELLIAHQTWLLRTDFTTGFITVHHDTAGSFADVDFISAAQALDAGDLPCSGSEAKMLRIAASLASNTTITLGQAVGGLDSRNTSLVLTAIAHANGYGNTEVRLG
;
A
#
# COMPACT_ATOMS: atom_id res chain seq x y z
N MET A 1 -18.19 16.49 9.08
CA MET A 1 -17.74 15.31 8.34
C MET A 1 -16.87 14.56 9.32
N ASP A 2 -17.40 13.45 9.86
CA ASP A 2 -16.80 12.74 11.00
C ASP A 2 -15.72 11.82 10.43
N ASP A 3 -14.49 12.33 10.34
CA ASP A 3 -13.34 11.56 9.88
C ASP A 3 -12.99 10.55 10.98
N ARG A 4 -13.15 9.27 10.67
CA ARG A 4 -12.80 8.18 11.60
C ARG A 4 -11.49 7.56 11.17
N THR A 5 -10.58 7.41 12.12
CA THR A 5 -9.39 6.59 11.96
C THR A 5 -9.80 5.17 11.56
N ALA A 6 -9.02 4.51 10.71
CA ALA A 6 -9.36 3.19 10.14
C ALA A 6 -9.53 2.05 11.18
N SER A 7 -9.23 2.29 12.47
CA SER A 7 -9.34 1.35 13.59
C SER A 7 -10.72 0.72 13.82
N GLY A 8 -11.79 1.22 13.19
CA GLY A 8 -13.15 0.71 13.33
C GLY A 8 -13.57 -0.34 12.28
N TYR A 9 -12.73 -0.63 11.29
CA TYR A 9 -13.06 -1.49 10.15
C TYR A 9 -12.21 -2.74 10.13
N ASP A 10 -12.79 -3.85 9.67
CA ASP A 10 -12.00 -5.06 9.43
C ASP A 10 -11.15 -4.93 8.16
N PHE A 11 -10.24 -5.89 7.95
CA PHE A 11 -9.34 -5.89 6.79
C PHE A 11 -10.10 -5.86 5.45
N THR A 12 -11.22 -6.57 5.34
CA THR A 12 -11.97 -6.70 4.09
C THR A 12 -12.69 -5.40 3.77
N GLU A 13 -13.30 -4.78 4.76
CA GLU A 13 -13.95 -3.47 4.65
C GLU A 13 -12.93 -2.40 4.27
N LEU A 14 -11.79 -2.36 4.97
CA LEU A 14 -10.73 -1.41 4.70
C LEU A 14 -10.15 -1.59 3.29
N ALA A 15 -9.87 -2.83 2.89
CA ALA A 15 -9.39 -3.13 1.54
C ALA A 15 -10.39 -2.70 0.45
N ALA A 16 -11.70 -2.89 0.68
CA ALA A 16 -12.73 -2.44 -0.25
C ALA A 16 -12.76 -0.90 -0.37
N MET A 17 -12.68 -0.19 0.75
CA MET A 17 -12.67 1.28 0.77
C MET A 17 -11.43 1.87 0.10
N LEU A 18 -10.26 1.25 0.30
CA LEU A 18 -9.01 1.63 -0.38
C LEU A 18 -9.11 1.43 -1.90
N ARG A 19 -9.68 0.30 -2.34
CA ARG A 19 -9.92 0.01 -3.77
C ARG A 19 -10.86 1.04 -4.39
N THR A 20 -11.93 1.43 -3.68
CA THR A 20 -12.86 2.46 -4.14
C THR A 20 -12.14 3.78 -4.39
N TYR A 21 -11.25 4.19 -3.49
CA TYR A 21 -10.49 5.44 -3.64
C TYR A 21 -9.48 5.38 -4.80
N ALA A 22 -8.79 4.26 -4.95
CA ALA A 22 -7.74 4.11 -5.96
C ALA A 22 -8.25 3.93 -7.40
N HIS A 23 -9.52 3.52 -7.57
CA HIS A 23 -10.09 3.08 -8.83
C HIS A 23 -9.92 4.11 -9.97
N GLY A 24 -9.33 3.67 -11.09
CA GLY A 24 -9.08 4.46 -12.29
C GLY A 24 -7.71 5.14 -12.31
N ILE A 25 -6.90 5.04 -11.25
CA ILE A 25 -5.55 5.59 -11.18
C ILE A 25 -4.55 4.44 -11.01
N TYR A 26 -4.09 3.86 -12.13
CA TYR A 26 -3.32 2.60 -12.10
C TYR A 26 -2.12 2.55 -11.14
N PRO A 27 -1.28 3.59 -11.00
CA PRO A 27 -0.20 3.55 -10.02
C PRO A 27 -0.69 3.50 -8.56
N LEU A 28 -1.80 4.17 -8.27
CA LEU A 28 -2.43 4.16 -6.94
C LEU A 28 -3.14 2.84 -6.67
N GLU A 29 -3.80 2.25 -7.68
CA GLU A 29 -4.37 0.91 -7.59
C GLU A 29 -3.27 -0.12 -7.29
N ALA A 30 -2.16 -0.08 -8.04
CA ALA A 30 -1.04 -0.97 -7.85
C ALA A 30 -0.42 -0.88 -6.45
N ALA A 31 -0.22 0.33 -5.93
CA ALA A 31 0.26 0.55 -4.58
C ALA A 31 -0.70 0.00 -3.52
N THR A 32 -2.00 0.25 -3.71
CA THR A 32 -3.07 -0.22 -2.84
C THR A 32 -3.13 -1.74 -2.80
N GLU A 33 -3.17 -2.39 -3.97
CA GLU A 33 -3.17 -3.85 -4.08
C GLU A 33 -1.88 -4.46 -3.52
N LEU A 34 -0.73 -3.79 -3.66
CA LEU A 34 0.52 -4.25 -3.05
C LEU A 34 0.41 -4.32 -1.53
N LEU A 35 -0.13 -3.28 -0.89
CA LEU A 35 -0.35 -3.29 0.57
C LEU A 35 -1.40 -4.31 1.00
N ILE A 36 -2.50 -4.44 0.26
CA ILE A 36 -3.55 -5.43 0.51
C ILE A 36 -2.99 -6.85 0.42
N ALA A 37 -2.26 -7.18 -0.65
CA ALA A 37 -1.72 -8.52 -0.86
C ALA A 37 -0.57 -8.86 0.10
N HIS A 38 0.20 -7.87 0.53
CA HIS A 38 1.23 -8.04 1.56
C HIS A 38 0.62 -8.16 2.98
N GLN A 39 -0.55 -7.57 3.23
CA GLN A 39 -1.36 -7.60 4.46
C GLN A 39 -0.75 -6.92 5.70
N THR A 40 0.57 -7.01 5.92
CA THR A 40 1.21 -6.64 7.19
C THR A 40 0.89 -5.22 7.65
N TRP A 41 0.93 -4.23 6.76
CA TRP A 41 0.68 -2.83 7.12
C TRP A 41 -0.80 -2.54 7.40
N LEU A 42 -1.72 -3.21 6.73
CA LEU A 42 -3.16 -3.00 6.94
C LEU A 42 -3.70 -3.71 8.18
N LEU A 43 -2.96 -4.69 8.73
CA LEU A 43 -3.30 -5.35 9.99
C LEU A 43 -2.70 -4.65 11.22
N ARG A 44 -1.94 -3.57 11.00
CA ARG A 44 -1.18 -2.87 12.03
C ARG A 44 -1.92 -1.63 12.51
N THR A 45 -2.23 -1.57 13.80
CA THR A 45 -2.96 -0.43 14.38
C THR A 45 -2.17 0.86 14.27
N ASP A 46 -0.86 0.84 14.55
CA ASP A 46 0.02 2.00 14.44
C ASP A 46 0.06 2.59 13.02
N PHE A 47 -0.05 1.75 12.00
CA PHE A 47 -0.15 2.19 10.61
C PHE A 47 -1.55 2.68 10.23
N THR A 48 -2.58 1.87 10.51
CA THR A 48 -3.97 2.17 10.13
C THR A 48 -4.52 3.43 10.80
N THR A 49 -4.14 3.73 12.05
CA THR A 49 -4.57 4.97 12.71
C THR A 49 -3.73 6.18 12.34
N GLY A 50 -2.46 5.98 11.96
CA GLY A 50 -1.53 7.06 11.67
C GLY A 50 -1.59 7.56 10.23
N PHE A 51 -1.93 6.70 9.27
CA PHE A 51 -1.75 6.99 7.84
C PHE A 51 -2.94 6.64 6.96
N ILE A 52 -4.07 6.20 7.54
CA ILE A 52 -5.27 5.88 6.77
C ILE A 52 -6.46 6.68 7.28
N THR A 53 -7.08 7.42 6.38
CA THR A 53 -8.26 8.22 6.66
C THR A 53 -9.47 7.60 5.95
N VAL A 54 -10.58 7.44 6.68
CA VAL A 54 -11.83 6.87 6.13
C VAL A 54 -12.87 7.97 5.97
N HIS A 55 -13.26 8.20 4.72
CA HIS A 55 -14.23 9.20 4.31
C HIS A 55 -15.60 8.57 4.11
N HIS A 56 -16.64 9.33 4.42
CA HIS A 56 -18.03 8.95 4.23
C HIS A 56 -18.77 10.05 3.49
N ASP A 57 -19.42 9.69 2.39
CA ASP A 57 -20.28 10.59 1.63
C ASP A 57 -21.61 9.93 1.26
N THR A 58 -22.38 10.58 0.40
CA THR A 58 -23.68 10.07 -0.07
C THR A 58 -23.59 8.90 -1.04
N ALA A 59 -22.42 8.67 -1.66
CA ALA A 59 -22.16 7.59 -2.60
C ALA A 59 -21.55 6.34 -1.91
N GLY A 60 -20.96 6.50 -0.72
CA GLY A 60 -20.49 5.39 0.10
C GLY A 60 -19.31 5.78 1.00
N SER A 61 -18.54 4.76 1.39
CA SER A 61 -17.30 4.92 2.14
C SER A 61 -16.09 4.61 1.26
N PHE A 62 -15.03 5.39 1.43
CA PHE A 62 -13.73 5.17 0.80
C PHE A 62 -12.62 5.55 1.76
N ALA A 63 -11.41 5.07 1.51
CA ALA A 63 -10.27 5.32 2.36
C ALA A 63 -9.05 5.66 1.53
N ASP A 64 -8.22 6.56 2.02
CA ASP A 64 -6.94 6.90 1.41
C ASP A 64 -5.78 6.66 2.38
N VAL A 65 -4.65 6.21 1.82
CA VAL A 65 -3.38 6.08 2.54
C VAL A 65 -2.54 7.32 2.27
N ASP A 66 -2.10 8.02 3.31
CA ASP A 66 -1.06 9.04 3.17
C ASP A 66 0.32 8.38 3.01
N PHE A 67 0.59 7.93 1.79
CA PHE A 67 1.83 7.27 1.42
C PHE A 67 3.08 8.12 1.66
N ILE A 68 2.98 9.44 1.57
CA ILE A 68 4.11 10.36 1.77
C ILE A 68 4.47 10.38 3.25
N SER A 69 3.49 10.64 4.12
CA SER A 69 3.70 10.66 5.57
C SER A 69 4.13 9.28 6.09
N ALA A 70 3.56 8.20 5.55
CA ALA A 70 3.94 6.83 5.90
C ALA A 70 5.40 6.52 5.55
N ALA A 71 5.87 6.92 4.35
CA ALA A 71 7.26 6.76 3.95
C ALA A 71 8.22 7.60 4.82
N GLN A 72 7.83 8.83 5.16
CA GLN A 72 8.61 9.70 6.04
C GLN A 72 8.75 9.11 7.45
N ALA A 73 7.65 8.62 8.04
CA ALA A 73 7.67 7.97 9.35
C ALA A 73 8.52 6.68 9.34
N LEU A 74 8.45 5.91 8.24
CA LEU A 74 9.30 4.75 8.05
C LEU A 74 10.79 5.13 8.01
N ASP A 75 11.15 6.16 7.26
CA ASP A 75 12.54 6.61 7.12
C ASP A 75 13.08 7.29 8.39
N ALA A 76 12.20 7.90 9.19
CA ALA A 76 12.52 8.42 10.52
C ALA A 76 12.71 7.32 11.58
N GLY A 77 12.27 6.09 11.30
CA GLY A 77 12.33 4.96 12.23
C GLY A 77 11.16 4.92 13.23
N ASP A 78 10.11 5.70 12.99
CA ASP A 78 8.91 5.77 13.84
C ASP A 78 7.99 4.55 13.68
N LEU A 79 8.24 3.74 12.64
CA LEU A 79 7.55 2.49 12.37
C LEU A 79 8.50 1.29 12.56
N PRO A 80 8.49 0.64 13.74
CA PRO A 80 9.24 -0.60 13.95
C PRO A 80 8.80 -1.65 12.94
N CYS A 81 9.72 -2.14 12.12
CA CYS A 81 9.39 -3.09 11.05
C CYS A 81 10.60 -3.92 10.64
N SER A 82 10.33 -5.02 9.96
CA SER A 82 11.40 -5.77 9.29
C SER A 82 11.90 -5.03 8.04
N GLY A 83 13.13 -5.35 7.60
CA GLY A 83 13.66 -4.79 6.36
C GLY A 83 12.81 -5.12 5.13
N SER A 84 12.08 -6.25 5.14
CA SER A 84 11.15 -6.61 4.07
C SER A 84 9.89 -5.74 4.10
N GLU A 85 9.27 -5.57 5.27
CA GLU A 85 8.11 -4.69 5.44
C GLU A 85 8.41 -3.25 5.00
N ALA A 86 9.57 -2.73 5.39
CA ALA A 86 10.04 -1.40 4.99
C ALA A 86 10.13 -1.27 3.47
N LYS A 87 10.67 -2.27 2.78
CA LYS A 87 10.78 -2.27 1.31
C LYS A 87 9.42 -2.27 0.64
N MET A 88 8.48 -3.09 1.12
CA MET A 88 7.13 -3.15 0.55
C MET A 88 6.40 -1.81 0.70
N LEU A 89 6.52 -1.14 1.85
CA LEU A 89 5.94 0.19 2.04
C LEU A 89 6.61 1.26 1.17
N ARG A 90 7.95 1.27 1.07
CA ARG A 90 8.66 2.20 0.18
C ARG A 90 8.28 2.03 -1.29
N ILE A 91 8.16 0.78 -1.75
CA ILE A 91 7.73 0.49 -3.13
C ILE A 91 6.30 0.96 -3.35
N ALA A 92 5.37 0.65 -2.43
CA ALA A 92 3.99 1.12 -2.54
C ALA A 92 3.92 2.66 -2.55
N ALA A 93 4.66 3.34 -1.66
CA ALA A 93 4.71 4.79 -1.63
C ALA A 93 5.30 5.40 -2.91
N SER A 94 6.32 4.77 -3.50
CA SER A 94 6.92 5.21 -4.76
C SER A 94 5.98 5.01 -5.97
N LEU A 95 5.11 4.01 -5.93
CA LEU A 95 4.07 3.81 -6.95
C LEU A 95 2.94 4.82 -6.82
N ALA A 96 2.48 5.10 -5.60
CA ALA A 96 1.33 5.98 -5.34
C ALA A 96 1.66 7.48 -5.34
N SER A 97 2.94 7.85 -5.19
CA SER A 97 3.36 9.24 -4.96
C SER A 97 4.70 9.54 -5.63
N ASN A 98 5.19 10.78 -5.49
CA ASN A 98 6.51 11.19 -5.98
C ASN A 98 7.68 10.78 -5.05
N THR A 99 7.49 9.75 -4.21
CA THR A 99 8.53 9.27 -3.29
C THR A 99 9.62 8.54 -4.08
N THR A 100 10.85 9.05 -3.99
CA THR A 100 12.01 8.48 -4.69
C THR A 100 12.58 7.30 -3.91
N ILE A 101 12.88 6.20 -4.61
CA ILE A 101 13.58 5.04 -4.05
C ILE A 101 14.81 4.66 -4.88
N THR A 102 15.81 4.07 -4.24
CA THR A 102 16.89 3.37 -4.94
C THR A 102 16.42 1.95 -5.25
N LEU A 103 16.00 1.69 -6.49
CA LEU A 103 15.36 0.42 -6.87
C LEU A 103 16.17 -0.82 -6.46
N GLY A 104 17.48 -0.85 -6.71
CA GLY A 104 18.33 -1.98 -6.34
C GLY A 104 18.34 -2.30 -4.84
N GLN A 105 18.19 -1.29 -3.97
CA GLN A 105 18.05 -1.49 -2.52
C GLN A 105 16.63 -1.90 -2.14
N ALA A 106 15.62 -1.38 -2.84
CA ALA A 106 14.21 -1.71 -2.60
C ALA A 106 13.88 -3.16 -2.95
N VAL A 107 14.47 -3.72 -4.02
CA VAL A 107 14.21 -5.11 -4.45
C VAL A 107 15.22 -6.12 -3.93
N GLY A 108 16.38 -5.67 -3.47
CA GLY A 108 17.44 -6.57 -3.01
C GLY A 108 17.01 -7.41 -1.81
N GLY A 109 17.11 -8.74 -1.89
CA GLY A 109 16.81 -9.64 -0.77
C GLY A 109 15.32 -9.81 -0.43
N LEU A 110 14.41 -9.48 -1.35
CA LEU A 110 13.02 -9.92 -1.25
C LEU A 110 12.93 -11.44 -1.45
N ASP A 111 12.04 -12.09 -0.71
CA ASP A 111 11.71 -13.50 -0.96
C ASP A 111 10.87 -13.66 -2.24
N SER A 112 10.60 -14.91 -2.63
CA SER A 112 9.85 -15.22 -3.85
C SER A 112 8.43 -14.65 -3.82
N ARG A 113 7.75 -14.67 -2.67
CA ARG A 113 6.40 -14.14 -2.52
C ARG A 113 6.39 -12.63 -2.73
N ASN A 114 7.23 -11.89 -2.00
CA ASN A 114 7.28 -10.44 -2.08
C ASN A 114 7.79 -9.97 -3.44
N THR A 115 8.70 -10.71 -4.06
CA THR A 115 9.11 -10.47 -5.45
C THR A 115 7.92 -10.57 -6.41
N SER A 116 7.11 -11.62 -6.30
CA SER A 116 5.91 -11.78 -7.15
C SER A 116 4.91 -10.65 -6.95
N LEU A 117 4.70 -10.20 -5.70
CA LEU A 117 3.80 -9.09 -5.40
C LEU A 117 4.29 -7.78 -6.02
N VAL A 118 5.58 -7.46 -5.89
CA VAL A 118 6.18 -6.26 -6.48
C VAL A 118 6.09 -6.27 -8.01
N LEU A 119 6.38 -7.41 -8.65
CA LEU A 119 6.29 -7.52 -10.11
C LEU A 119 4.84 -7.35 -10.60
N THR A 120 3.87 -7.92 -9.86
CA THR A 120 2.44 -7.76 -10.16
C THR A 120 2.02 -6.29 -10.02
N ALA A 121 2.47 -5.60 -8.98
CA ALA A 121 2.19 -4.18 -8.78
C ALA A 121 2.79 -3.31 -9.90
N ILE A 122 4.03 -3.57 -10.32
CA ILE A 122 4.66 -2.83 -11.43
C ILE A 122 3.90 -3.06 -12.74
N ALA A 123 3.47 -4.29 -13.01
CA ALA A 123 2.65 -4.61 -14.19
C ALA A 123 1.31 -3.85 -14.14
N HIS A 124 0.62 -3.91 -13.00
CA HIS A 124 -0.66 -3.22 -12.78
C HIS A 124 -0.53 -1.70 -12.92
N ALA A 125 0.55 -1.09 -12.42
CA ALA A 125 0.80 0.35 -12.56
C ALA A 125 0.89 0.81 -14.04
N ASN A 126 1.17 -0.12 -14.96
CA ASN A 126 1.22 0.11 -16.40
C ASN A 126 -0.05 -0.37 -17.15
N GLY A 127 -1.12 -0.70 -16.42
CA GLY A 127 -2.38 -1.17 -16.98
C GLY A 127 -2.39 -2.64 -17.42
N TYR A 128 -1.33 -3.41 -17.11
CA TYR A 128 -1.35 -4.85 -17.33
C TYR A 128 -2.13 -5.52 -16.18
N GLY A 129 -3.27 -6.15 -16.51
CA GLY A 129 -4.05 -6.91 -15.54
C GLY A 129 -3.26 -8.06 -14.93
N ASN A 130 -3.69 -8.57 -13.76
CA ASN A 130 -3.01 -9.55 -12.89
C ASN A 130 -2.18 -10.57 -13.70
N THR A 131 -0.94 -10.19 -13.99
CA THR A 131 -0.08 -10.96 -14.87
C THR A 131 0.52 -12.02 -13.97
N GLU A 132 0.17 -13.29 -14.17
CA GLU A 132 0.83 -14.38 -13.46
C GLU A 132 2.33 -14.36 -13.81
N VAL A 133 3.12 -13.66 -13.00
CA VAL A 133 4.57 -13.69 -13.10
C VAL A 133 5.02 -14.99 -12.45
N ARG A 134 5.11 -16.05 -13.25
CA ARG A 134 5.68 -17.32 -12.81
C ARG A 134 7.19 -17.12 -12.60
N LEU A 135 7.59 -17.00 -11.35
CA LEU A 135 8.98 -17.13 -10.95
C LEU A 135 9.36 -18.61 -11.15
N GLY A 136 10.25 -18.88 -12.10
CA GLY A 136 10.78 -20.21 -12.40
C GLY A 136 11.84 -20.66 -11.42
#